data_AF-A0A920HI75-F1
#
_entry.id   AF-A0A920HI75-F1
#
_cell.length_a   1.000
_cell.length_b   1.000
_cell.length_c   1.000
_cell.angle_alpha   90.00
_cell.angle_beta   90.00
_cell.angle_gamma   90.00
#
_symmetry.space_group_name_H-M   'P 1'
#
loop_
_entity.id
_entity.type
_entity.pdbx_description
1 polymer ?
#
loop_
_entity_poly.entity_id
_entity_poly.type
_entity_poly.pdbx_seq_one_letter_code
_entity_poly.pdbx_strand_id
1 'polypeptide(L)'
;MLGKLGIKNSTEMAIVNANYMKTKLEKNFKILYSGENGRSAHEFIIDCREFKKNNIEVVDIAKRLIDYGFHAPTVSFPVPGTMMIEPTESENLSEIDRFCDALNSIFLRLHLKMNLTEKC
;
A
#
# COMPACT_ATOMS: atom_id res chain seq x y z
N MET A 1 1.16 -31.35 1.41
CA MET A 1 0.43 -30.11 1.80
C MET A 1 1.01 -29.57 3.12
N LEU A 2 0.65 -28.34 3.51
CA LEU A 2 1.36 -27.52 4.51
C LEU A 2 1.49 -28.12 5.93
N GLY A 3 0.51 -28.88 6.41
CA GLY A 3 0.50 -29.42 7.77
C GLY A 3 0.49 -28.34 8.87
N LYS A 4 0.59 -28.74 10.14
CA LYS A 4 0.49 -27.82 11.30
C LYS A 4 1.56 -26.71 11.25
N LEU A 5 2.80 -27.09 10.96
CA LEU A 5 3.92 -26.13 10.92
C LEU A 5 3.80 -25.20 9.71
N GLY A 6 3.42 -25.70 8.54
CA GLY A 6 3.26 -24.87 7.35
C GLY A 6 2.12 -23.86 7.50
N ILE A 7 0.98 -24.24 8.10
CA ILE A 7 -0.11 -23.29 8.37
C ILE A 7 0.36 -22.16 9.30
N LYS A 8 1.09 -22.51 10.37
CA LYS A 8 1.67 -21.51 11.28
C LYS A 8 2.61 -20.56 10.53
N ASN A 9 3.54 -21.11 9.75
CA ASN A 9 4.52 -20.32 9.01
C ASN A 9 3.86 -19.42 7.96
N SER A 10 2.82 -19.90 7.27
CA SER A 10 2.01 -19.11 6.34
C SER A 10 1.40 -17.89 7.04
N THR A 11 0.72 -18.09 8.18
CA THR A 11 0.14 -16.96 8.93
C THR A 11 1.20 -15.98 9.41
N GLU A 12 2.33 -16.47 9.95
CA GLU A 12 3.44 -15.61 10.39
C GLU A 12 4.01 -14.79 9.23
N MET A 13 4.22 -15.40 8.06
CA MET A 13 4.79 -14.73 6.90
C MET A 13 3.83 -13.71 6.28
N ALA A 14 2.53 -13.99 6.20
CA ALA A 14 1.54 -13.01 5.72
C ALA A 14 1.57 -11.73 6.58
N ILE A 15 1.67 -11.86 7.90
CA ILE A 15 1.79 -10.72 8.83
C ILE A 15 3.13 -10.00 8.64
N VAL A 16 4.24 -10.73 8.47
CA VAL A 16 5.57 -10.16 8.22
C VAL A 16 5.59 -9.34 6.92
N ASN A 17 5.07 -9.90 5.83
CA ASN A 17 5.02 -9.24 4.52
C ASN A 17 4.21 -7.94 4.59
N ALA A 18 3.04 -7.97 5.21
CA ALA A 18 2.19 -6.78 5.37
C ALA A 18 2.89 -5.67 6.17
N ASN A 19 3.52 -6.01 7.29
CA ASN A 19 4.21 -5.03 8.12
C ASN A 19 5.50 -4.51 7.46
N TYR A 20 6.20 -5.35 6.69
CA TYR A 20 7.35 -4.93 5.90
C TYR A 20 6.96 -3.86 4.87
N MET A 21 5.89 -4.11 4.09
CA MET A 21 5.36 -3.14 3.12
C MET A 21 4.91 -1.85 3.78
N LYS A 22 4.17 -1.98 4.89
CA LYS A 22 3.71 -0.84 5.68
C LYS A 22 4.89 0.07 6.07
N THR A 23 5.96 -0.48 6.66
CA THR A 23 7.13 0.30 7.06
C THR A 23 7.86 0.98 5.88
N LYS A 24 7.84 0.36 4.69
CA LYS A 24 8.36 1.00 3.48
C LYS A 24 7.49 2.17 3.02
N LEU A 25 6.17 2.04 3.10
CA LEU A 25 5.22 3.01 2.57
C LEU A 25 4.86 4.13 3.54
N GLU A 26 4.97 3.92 4.85
CA GLU A 26 4.58 4.90 5.88
C GLU A 26 5.41 6.19 5.86
N LYS A 27 6.54 6.21 5.15
CA LYS A 27 7.34 7.41 4.91
C LYS A 27 6.66 8.41 3.97
N ASN A 28 5.80 7.91 3.08
CA ASN A 28 5.16 8.69 2.03
C ASN A 28 3.64 8.73 2.21
N PHE A 29 3.02 7.63 2.63
CA PHE A 29 1.59 7.53 2.84
C PHE A 29 1.24 7.43 4.32
N LYS A 30 0.18 8.12 4.74
CA LYS A 30 -0.36 7.95 6.09
C LYS A 30 -1.01 6.56 6.23
N ILE A 31 -0.59 5.78 7.23
CA ILE A 31 -1.26 4.53 7.60
C ILE A 31 -2.49 4.85 8.44
N LEU A 32 -3.67 4.37 8.04
CA LEU A 32 -4.93 4.81 8.65
C LEU A 32 -5.18 4.18 10.04
N TYR A 33 -4.88 2.89 10.19
CA TYR A 33 -5.06 2.14 11.43
C TYR A 33 -3.81 1.33 11.78
N SER A 34 -3.53 1.22 13.07
CA SER A 34 -2.45 0.39 13.62
C SER A 34 -2.88 -0.18 14.96
N GLY A 35 -2.42 -1.38 15.28
CA GLY A 35 -2.61 -1.97 16.61
C GLY A 35 -1.74 -1.29 17.67
N GLU A 36 -1.87 -1.73 18.92
CA GLU A 36 -1.24 -1.13 20.10
C GLU A 36 0.28 -0.94 19.98
N ASN A 37 0.97 -1.86 19.29
CA ASN A 37 2.42 -1.82 19.09
C ASN A 37 2.82 -1.23 17.72
N GLY A 38 1.95 -0.46 17.08
CA GLY A 38 2.21 0.12 15.76
C GLY A 38 2.25 -0.91 14.63
N ARG A 39 1.83 -2.16 14.86
CA ARG A 39 1.80 -3.23 13.87
C ARG A 39 0.40 -3.43 13.29
N SER A 40 0.34 -3.92 12.07
CA SER A 40 -0.89 -4.37 11.42
C SER A 40 -0.95 -5.90 11.41
N ALA A 41 -2.10 -6.47 11.03
CA ALA A 41 -2.24 -7.91 10.85
C ALA A 41 -1.66 -8.33 9.48
N HIS A 42 -2.41 -9.09 8.69
CA HIS A 42 -2.02 -9.54 7.34
C HIS A 42 -2.27 -8.48 6.25
N GLU A 43 -2.88 -7.34 6.61
CA GLU A 43 -3.19 -6.24 5.70
C GLU A 43 -3.08 -4.88 6.40
N PHE A 44 -3.02 -3.80 5.62
CA PHE A 44 -3.03 -2.42 6.13
C PHE A 44 -3.66 -1.45 5.12
N ILE A 45 -4.04 -0.26 5.59
CA ILE A 45 -4.70 0.76 4.78
C ILE A 45 -3.80 2.00 4.66
N ILE A 46 -3.55 2.44 3.43
CA ILE A 46 -2.96 3.74 3.13
C ILE A 46 -4.04 4.77 2.83
N ASP A 47 -3.90 5.96 3.41
CA ASP A 47 -4.82 7.08 3.22
C ASP A 47 -4.38 7.90 2.00
N CYS A 48 -5.20 7.90 0.94
CA CYS A 48 -4.94 8.66 -0.29
C CYS A 48 -5.79 9.92 -0.39
N ARG A 49 -6.58 10.26 0.65
CA ARG A 49 -7.57 11.34 0.57
C ARG A 49 -6.93 12.72 0.46
N GLU A 50 -5.67 12.88 0.87
CA GLU A 50 -4.95 14.15 0.76
C GLU A 50 -4.79 14.62 -0.70
N PHE A 51 -4.65 13.69 -1.65
CA PHE A 51 -4.47 14.00 -3.06
C PHE A 51 -5.73 14.55 -3.74
N LYS A 52 -6.91 14.38 -3.11
CA LYS A 52 -8.18 14.90 -3.62
C LYS A 52 -8.17 16.43 -3.74
N LYS A 53 -7.38 17.13 -2.93
CA LYS A 53 -7.17 18.59 -3.02
C LYS A 53 -6.60 19.02 -4.38
N ASN A 54 -5.96 18.09 -5.09
CA ASN A 54 -5.36 18.30 -6.40
C ASN A 54 -6.12 17.57 -7.51
N ASN A 55 -7.42 17.29 -7.29
CA ASN A 55 -8.29 16.56 -8.22
C ASN A 55 -7.76 15.18 -8.60
N ILE A 56 -7.02 14.53 -7.70
CA ILE A 56 -6.56 13.14 -7.86
C ILE A 56 -7.36 12.28 -6.90
N GLU A 57 -8.13 11.34 -7.46
CA GLU A 57 -8.90 10.38 -6.70
C GLU A 57 -8.08 9.08 -6.52
N VAL A 58 -8.42 8.27 -5.51
CA VAL A 58 -7.72 7.00 -5.27
C VAL A 58 -7.78 6.04 -6.48
N VAL A 59 -8.82 6.16 -7.31
CA VAL A 59 -8.96 5.40 -8.56
C VAL A 59 -7.89 5.77 -9.59
N ASP A 60 -7.36 6.99 -9.57
CA ASP A 60 -6.29 7.40 -10.48
C ASP A 60 -4.96 6.74 -10.09
N ILE A 61 -4.70 6.60 -8.79
CA ILE A 61 -3.56 5.84 -8.25
C ILE A 61 -3.70 4.36 -8.61
N ALA A 62 -4.90 3.79 -8.42
CA ALA A 62 -5.21 2.42 -8.77
C ALA A 62 -4.99 2.14 -10.27
N LYS A 63 -5.48 3.02 -11.15
CA LYS A 63 -5.23 2.92 -12.60
C LYS A 63 -3.76 3.10 -12.94
N ARG A 64 -3.05 4.01 -12.27
CA ARG A 64 -1.63 4.23 -12.53
C ARG A 64 -0.77 3.03 -12.16
N LEU A 65 -1.14 2.24 -11.16
CA LEU A 65 -0.46 0.97 -10.84
C LEU A 65 -0.48 -0.04 -12.01
N ILE A 66 -1.51 0.00 -12.87
CA ILE A 66 -1.60 -0.85 -14.06
C ILE A 66 -0.44 -0.55 -15.03
N ASP A 67 -0.04 0.72 -15.16
CA ASP A 67 1.11 1.11 -15.99
C ASP A 67 2.44 0.56 -15.45
N TYR A 68 2.50 0.18 -14.17
CA TYR A 68 3.64 -0.49 -13.53
C TYR A 68 3.51 -2.02 -13.53
N GLY A 69 2.45 -2.55 -14.15
CA GLY A 69 2.19 -3.99 -14.25
C GLY A 69 1.49 -4.60 -13.03
N PHE A 70 0.87 -3.79 -12.17
CA PHE A 70 0.17 -4.27 -10.98
C PHE A 70 -1.35 -4.13 -11.10
N HIS A 71 -2.07 -5.16 -10.67
CA HIS A 71 -3.47 -5.02 -10.33
C HIS A 71 -3.60 -4.14 -9.07
N ALA A 72 -4.62 -3.28 -9.04
CA ALA A 72 -4.84 -2.43 -7.87
C ALA A 72 -5.26 -3.27 -6.65
N PRO A 73 -4.84 -2.91 -5.44
CA PRO A 73 -5.41 -3.46 -4.21
C PRO A 73 -6.89 -3.08 -4.04
N THR A 74 -7.50 -3.44 -2.91
CA THR A 74 -8.88 -3.04 -2.61
C THR A 74 -8.97 -1.51 -2.51
N VAL A 75 -9.86 -0.91 -3.30
CA VAL A 75 -10.03 0.55 -3.41
C VAL A 75 -11.33 1.01 -2.73
N SER A 76 -11.25 2.06 -1.92
CA SER A 76 -12.39 2.73 -1.28
C SER A 76 -13.25 1.87 -0.34
N PHE A 77 -12.70 0.75 0.13
CA PHE A 77 -13.28 -0.09 1.17
C PHE A 77 -12.16 -0.53 2.14
N PRO A 78 -12.41 -0.59 3.46
CA PRO A 78 -13.65 -0.21 4.16
C PRO A 78 -13.87 1.31 4.27
N VAL A 79 -12.87 2.12 3.88
CA VAL A 79 -12.93 3.58 3.98
C VAL A 79 -12.85 4.22 2.58
N PRO A 80 -13.81 5.08 2.19
CA PRO A 80 -13.78 5.76 0.90
C PRO A 80 -12.50 6.60 0.70
N GLY A 81 -11.93 6.57 -0.51
CA GLY A 81 -10.73 7.34 -0.84
C GLY A 81 -9.41 6.75 -0.31
N THR A 82 -9.42 5.48 0.11
CA THR A 82 -8.25 4.77 0.64
C THR A 82 -7.96 3.50 -0.15
N MET A 83 -6.79 2.90 0.08
CA MET A 83 -6.38 1.64 -0.52
C MET A 83 -5.94 0.66 0.57
N MET A 84 -6.50 -0.56 0.55
CA MET A 84 -6.19 -1.64 1.50
C MET A 84 -5.32 -2.69 0.81
N ILE A 85 -4.17 -2.98 1.39
CA ILE A 85 -3.09 -3.79 0.80
C ILE A 85 -2.88 -5.05 1.65
N GLU A 86 -2.94 -6.22 1.00
CA GLU A 86 -2.69 -7.55 1.56
C GLU A 86 -1.74 -8.32 0.64
N PRO A 87 -0.45 -8.51 0.99
CA PRO A 87 0.50 -9.22 0.13
C PRO A 87 0.44 -10.74 0.22
N THR A 88 -0.23 -11.30 1.24
CA THR A 88 -0.19 -12.73 1.59
C THR A 88 1.23 -13.24 1.92
N GLU A 89 1.35 -14.52 2.28
CA GLU A 89 2.63 -15.19 2.49
C GLU A 89 3.31 -15.65 1.20
N SER A 90 2.56 -15.70 0.10
CA SER A 90 3.00 -16.38 -1.12
C SER A 90 3.87 -15.50 -2.01
N GLU A 91 3.77 -14.19 -1.84
CA GLU A 91 4.59 -13.23 -2.59
C GLU A 91 6.02 -13.18 -2.06
N ASN A 92 6.97 -13.19 -2.98
CA ASN A 92 8.38 -13.08 -2.64
C ASN A 92 8.79 -11.63 -2.36
N LEU A 93 9.90 -11.44 -1.65
CA LEU A 93 10.38 -10.11 -1.27
C LEU A 93 10.62 -9.18 -2.46
N SER A 94 11.10 -9.71 -3.59
CA SER A 94 11.36 -8.87 -4.77
C SER A 94 10.08 -8.32 -5.39
N GLU A 95 8.98 -9.08 -5.35
CA GLU A 95 7.68 -8.64 -5.84
C GLU A 95 7.07 -7.57 -4.92
N ILE A 96 7.17 -7.81 -3.62
CA ILE A 96 6.81 -6.84 -2.58
C ILE A 96 7.56 -5.52 -2.76
N ASP A 97 8.87 -5.59 -3.01
CA ASP A 97 9.71 -4.42 -3.25
C ASP A 97 9.31 -3.66 -4.50
N ARG A 98 9.08 -4.35 -5.62
CA ARG A 98 8.60 -3.74 -6.87
C ARG A 98 7.27 -3.01 -6.67
N PHE A 99 6.35 -3.59 -5.91
CA PHE A 99 5.07 -2.96 -5.62
C PHE A 99 5.23 -1.69 -4.77
N CYS A 100 6.04 -1.75 -3.69
CA CYS A 100 6.33 -0.58 -2.86
C CYS A 100 7.03 0.54 -3.65
N ASP A 101 7.98 0.18 -4.51
CA ASP A 101 8.70 1.14 -5.35
C ASP A 101 7.78 1.80 -6.39
N ALA A 102 6.83 1.05 -6.96
CA ALA A 102 5.81 1.58 -7.85
C ALA A 102 4.94 2.63 -7.13
N LEU A 103 4.41 2.31 -5.94
CA LEU A 103 3.62 3.26 -5.14
C LEU A 103 4.42 4.51 -4.74
N ASN A 104 5.67 4.34 -4.32
CA ASN A 104 6.56 5.45 -3.97
C ASN A 104 6.88 6.33 -5.19
N SER A 105 7.08 5.72 -6.37
CA SER A 105 7.27 6.43 -7.64
C SER A 105 6.03 7.25 -8.01
N ILE A 106 4.84 6.67 -7.85
CA ILE A 106 3.57 7.37 -8.05
C ILE A 106 3.46 8.54 -7.08
N PHE A 107 3.67 8.31 -5.78
CA PHE A 107 3.64 9.36 -4.75
C PHE A 107 4.54 10.54 -5.11
N LEU A 108 5.81 10.28 -5.44
CA LEU A 108 6.77 11.32 -5.79
C LEU A 108 6.28 12.15 -6.99
N ARG A 109 5.71 11.50 -8.01
CA ARG A 109 5.15 12.17 -9.18
C ARG A 109 3.94 13.04 -8.84
N LEU A 110 3.07 12.59 -7.93
CA LEU A 110 1.93 13.39 -7.46
C LEU A 110 2.42 14.60 -6.65
N HIS A 111 3.35 14.38 -5.72
CA HIS A 111 3.88 15.44 -4.86
C HIS A 111 4.66 16.52 -5.66
N LEU A 112 5.43 16.12 -6.68
CA LEU A 112 6.07 17.08 -7.59
C LEU A 112 5.06 17.94 -8.36
N LYS A 113 3.93 17.37 -8.79
CA LYS A 113 2.86 18.15 -9.42
C LYS A 113 2.23 19.13 -8.43
N MET A 114 1.99 18.71 -7.19
CA MET A 114 1.42 19.56 -6.14
C MET A 114 2.28 20.80 -5.87
N ASN A 115 3.60 20.61 -5.71
CA ASN A 115 4.55 21.69 -5.45
C ASN A 115 4.71 22.67 -6.63
N LEU A 116 4.40 22.23 -7.86
CA LEU A 116 4.39 23.12 -9.03
C LEU A 116 3.10 23.96 -9.08
N THR A 117 1.95 23.37 -8.73
CA THR A 117 0.67 24.10 -8.70
C THR A 117 0.59 25.16 -7.61
N GLU A 118 1.33 25.04 -6.50
CA GLU A 118 1.37 26.07 -5.44
C GLU A 118 2.28 27.27 -5.76
N LYS A 119 3.07 27.20 -6.85
CA LYS A 119 4.00 28.27 -7.25
C LYS A 119 3.49 29.14 -8.42
N CYS A 120 2.29 28.89 -8.91
CA CYS A 120 1.61 29.70 -9.93
C CYS A 120 0.45 30.48 -9.31
#